data_AF-A0AAN9G1E4-F1
#
_entry.id   AF-A0AAN9G1E4-F1
#
_cell.length_a   1.000
_cell.length_b   1.000
_cell.length_c   1.000
_cell.angle_alpha   90.00
_cell.angle_beta   90.00
_cell.angle_gamma   90.00
#
_symmetry.space_group_name_H-M   'P 1'
#
loop_
_entity.id
_entity.type
_entity.pdbx_description
1 polymer ?
#
loop_
_entity_poly.entity_id
_entity_poly.type
_entity_poly.pdbx_seq_one_letter_code
_entity_poly.pdbx_strand_id
1 'polypeptide(L)' 'MWYEILPSAGLVFTFLALPSGCNWVLNKVFHNRKHCARDWNAAHFEDYDMYRRDWRITGSEYKPKGLESIPDPPSK' A
#
# COMPACT_ATOMS: atom_id res chain seq x y z
N MET A 1 -7.29 -12.04 -41.01
CA MET A 1 -8.26 -10.95 -40.72
C MET A 1 -7.60 -10.06 -39.68
N TRP A 2 -8.30 -9.10 -39.08
CA TRP A 2 -7.71 -8.19 -38.10
C TRP A 2 -7.76 -8.76 -36.67
N TYR A 3 -8.61 -9.76 -36.41
CA TYR A 3 -8.86 -10.30 -35.07
C TYR A 3 -7.83 -11.34 -34.63
N GLU A 4 -7.00 -11.86 -35.53
CA GLU A 4 -5.97 -12.85 -35.23
C GLU A 4 -4.84 -12.28 -34.36
N ILE A 5 -4.77 -10.95 -34.19
CA ILE A 5 -3.89 -10.30 -33.22
C ILE A 5 -4.39 -10.41 -31.78
N LEU A 6 -5.70 -10.61 -31.59
CA LEU A 6 -6.34 -10.56 -30.26
C LEU A 6 -5.78 -11.61 -29.28
N PRO A 7 -5.47 -12.86 -29.68
CA PRO A 7 -4.85 -13.83 -28.79
C PRO A 7 -3.47 -13.37 -28.30
N SER A 8 -2.61 -12.88 -29.19
CA SER A 8 -1.29 -12.38 -28.83
C SER A 8 -1.36 -11.12 -27.97
N ALA A 9 -2.25 -10.18 -28.32
CA ALA A 9 -2.47 -8.97 -27.53
C ALA A 9 -3.02 -9.32 -26.14
N GLY A 10 -3.97 -10.26 -26.06
CA GLY A 10 -4.53 -10.76 -24.81
C GLY A 10 -3.45 -11.29 -23.87
N LEU A 11 -2.54 -12.14 -24.37
CA LEU A 11 -1.42 -12.65 -23.58
C LEU A 11 -0.54 -11.51 -23.04
N VAL A 12 -0.19 -10.54 -23.88
CA VAL A 12 0.63 -9.39 -23.47
C VAL A 12 -0.07 -8.60 -22.36
N PHE A 13 -1.36 -8.27 -22.53
CA PHE A 13 -2.12 -7.55 -21.53
C PHE A 13 -2.26 -8.34 -20.22
N THR A 14 -2.53 -9.64 -20.30
CA THR A 14 -2.66 -10.50 -19.12
C THR A 14 -1.34 -10.55 -18.34
N PHE A 15 -0.22 -10.81 -19.02
CA PHE A 15 1.08 -10.90 -18.34
C PHE A 15 1.60 -9.55 -17.86
N LEU A 16 1.19 -8.44 -18.47
CA LEU A 16 1.52 -7.11 -17.96
C LEU A 16 0.67 -6.73 -16.74
N ALA A 17 -0.61 -7.12 -16.73
CA ALA A 17 -1.53 -6.84 -15.62
C ALA A 17 -1.27 -7.76 -14.41
N LEU A 18 -0.78 -8.98 -14.65
CA LEU A 18 -0.61 -10.01 -13.62
C LEU A 18 0.29 -9.55 -12.46
N PRO A 19 1.50 -8.99 -12.65
CA PRO A 19 2.34 -8.51 -11.56
C PRO A 19 1.66 -7.43 -10.71
N SER A 20 0.94 -6.51 -11.34
CA SER A 20 0.20 -5.45 -10.65
C SER A 20 -0.92 -6.02 -9.78
N GLY A 21 -1.68 -6.99 -10.30
CA GLY A 21 -2.70 -7.70 -9.53
C GLY A 21 -2.11 -8.51 -8.38
N CYS A 22 -1.01 -9.22 -8.62
CA CYS A 22 -0.28 -9.95 -7.59
C CYS A 22 0.21 -9.02 -6.47
N ASN A 23 0.82 -7.88 -6.80
CA ASN A 23 1.26 -6.89 -5.82
C ASN A 23 0.10 -6.36 -4.97
N TRP A 24 -1.04 -6.07 -5.58
CA TRP A 24 -2.24 -5.64 -4.85
C TRP A 24 -2.70 -6.67 -3.82
N VAL A 25 -2.73 -7.95 -4.20
CA VAL A 25 -3.11 -9.05 -3.31
C VAL A 25 -2.07 -9.22 -2.20
N LEU A 26 -0.79 -9.28 -2.53
CA LEU A 26 0.30 -9.46 -1.57
C LEU A 26 0.32 -8.33 -0.53
N ASN A 27 0.21 -7.07 -0.98
CA ASN A 27 0.10 -5.94 -0.07
C ASN A 27 -1.08 -6.12 0.88
N LYS A 28 -2.27 -6.48 0.38
CA LYS A 28 -3.44 -6.68 1.22
C LYS A 28 -3.24 -7.77 2.28
N VAL A 29 -2.50 -8.83 1.95
CA VAL A 29 -2.20 -9.93 2.89
C VAL A 29 -1.19 -9.49 3.95
N PHE A 30 -0.11 -8.81 3.56
CA PHE A 30 1.00 -8.51 4.48
C PHE A 30 0.92 -7.13 5.17
N HIS A 31 0.14 -6.19 4.63
CA HIS A 31 0.07 -4.80 5.09
C HIS A 31 -1.26 -4.48 5.76
N ASN A 32 -1.74 -5.36 6.65
CA ASN A 32 -2.94 -5.12 7.44
C ASN A 32 -4.16 -4.73 6.58
N ARG A 33 -4.41 -5.48 5.49
CA ARG A 33 -5.50 -5.25 4.52
C ARG A 33 -5.38 -3.95 3.71
N LYS A 34 -4.23 -3.28 3.73
CA LYS A 34 -3.91 -2.14 2.84
C LYS A 34 -3.33 -2.67 1.54
N HIS A 35 -3.74 -2.11 0.41
CA HIS A 35 -3.38 -2.62 -0.91
C HIS A 35 -2.20 -1.88 -1.57
N CYS A 36 -1.83 -0.73 -1.02
CA CYS A 36 -0.67 0.04 -1.46
C CYS A 36 0.45 -0.10 -0.45
N ALA A 37 1.69 -0.11 -0.96
CA ALA A 37 2.86 0.12 -0.13
C ALA A 37 3.03 1.63 0.15
N ARG A 38 3.61 1.97 1.30
CA ARG A 38 4.07 3.35 1.58
C ARG A 38 5.33 3.66 0.78
N ASP A 39 5.52 4.94 0.45
CA ASP A 39 6.76 5.38 -0.15
C ASP A 39 7.88 5.38 0.91
N TRP A 40 9.00 4.72 0.59
CA TRP A 40 10.20 4.65 1.40
C TRP A 40 11.34 5.47 0.80
N ASN A 41 11.09 6.18 -0.29
CA ASN A 41 12.06 7.01 -0.95
C ASN A 41 12.36 8.26 -0.12
N ALA A 42 13.60 8.36 0.37
CA ALA A 42 14.06 9.50 1.14
C ALA A 42 14.09 10.82 0.34
N ALA A 43 13.93 10.78 -0.99
CA ALA A 43 13.78 11.99 -1.81
C ALA A 43 12.44 12.72 -1.56
N HIS A 44 11.41 12.01 -1.11
CA HIS A 44 10.14 12.58 -0.67
C HIS A 44 10.14 12.68 0.85
N PHE A 45 10.80 13.72 1.37
CA PHE A 45 11.14 13.82 2.78
C PHE A 45 9.90 13.83 3.69
N GLU A 46 8.80 14.46 3.27
CA GLU A 46 7.58 14.54 4.05
C GLU A 46 6.96 13.16 4.27
N ASP A 47 6.82 12.38 3.19
CA ASP A 47 6.24 11.04 3.24
C ASP A 47 7.15 10.07 3.99
N TYR A 48 8.47 10.18 3.78
CA TYR A 48 9.46 9.37 4.47
C TYR A 48 9.50 9.64 5.99
N ASP A 49 9.42 10.91 6.40
CA ASP A 49 9.38 11.27 7.82
C ASP A 49 8.08 10.80 8.49
N MET A 50 6.94 10.87 7.78
CA MET A 50 5.67 10.34 8.26
C MET A 50 5.71 8.80 8.37
N TYR A 51 6.29 8.11 7.40
CA TYR A 51 6.55 6.67 7.47
C TYR A 51 7.37 6.31 8.73
N ARG A 52 8.48 7.01 8.96
CA ARG A 52 9.34 6.79 10.14
C ARG A 52 8.64 7.14 11.46
N ARG A 53 7.78 8.16 11.46
CA ARG A 53 6.94 8.50 12.62
C ARG A 53 6.00 7.34 12.96
N ASP A 54 5.27 6.83 11.97
CA ASP A 54 4.32 5.73 12.19
C ASP A 54 5.06 4.49 12.71
N TRP A 55 6.24 4.18 12.16
CA TRP A 55 7.06 3.06 12.62
C TRP A 55 7.49 3.20 14.09
N ARG A 56 7.85 4.42 14.52
CA ARG A 56 8.22 4.71 15.93
C ARG A 56 7.06 4.58 16.90
N ILE A 57 5.84 4.95 16.50
CA ILE A 57 4.66 4.96 17.38
C ILE A 57 4.07 3.55 17.52
N THR A 58 4.00 2.78 16.44
CA THR A 58 3.20 1.54 16.39
C THR A 58 4.00 0.29 16.02
N GLY A 59 5.28 0.45 15.65
CA GLY A 59 6.11 -0.63 15.14
C GLY A 59 5.75 -1.07 13.72
N SER A 60 4.77 -0.44 13.05
CA SER A 60 4.49 -0.64 11.63
C SER A 60 3.66 0.50 11.04
N GLU A 61 4.09 1.00 9.89
CA GLU A 61 3.42 1.99 9.05
C GLU A 61 2.02 1.59 8.56
N TYR A 62 1.66 0.30 8.65
CA TYR A 62 0.34 -0.21 8.26
C TYR A 62 -0.62 -0.40 9.44
N LYS A 63 -0.21 -0.04 10.65
CA LYS A 63 -1.05 -0.05 11.85
C LYS A 63 -1.36 1.40 12.26
N PRO A 64 -2.40 2.04 11.68
CA PRO A 64 -2.75 3.39 12.06
C PRO A 64 -3.26 3.46 13.50
N LYS A 65 -2.98 4.58 14.18
CA LYS A 65 -3.57 4.95 15.47
C LYS A 65 -4.55 6.08 15.25
N GLY A 66 -5.82 5.85 15.54
CA GLY A 66 -6.85 6.87 15.48
C GLY A 66 -7.00 7.62 16.81
N LEU A 67 -8.12 8.33 16.94
CA LEU A 67 -8.42 9.16 18.12
C LEU A 67 -8.62 8.33 19.39
N GLU A 68 -8.91 7.03 19.26
CA GLU A 68 -9.00 6.09 20.37
C GLU A 68 -7.68 5.91 21.13
N SER A 69 -6.56 6.37 20.57
CA SER A 69 -5.26 6.34 21.23
C SER A 69 -4.96 7.56 22.10
N ILE A 70 -5.81 8.59 22.03
CA ILE A 70 -5.64 9.83 22.79
C ILE A 70 -6.30 9.64 24.17
N PRO A 71 -5.61 9.92 25.29
CA PRO A 71 -6.21 9.85 26.62
C PRO A 71 -7.39 10.81 26.75
N ASP A 72 -8.45 10.37 27.43
CA ASP A 72 -9.58 11.23 27.77
C ASP A 72 -9.12 12.40 28.65
N PRO A 73 -9.72 13.59 28.49
CA PRO A 73 -9.41 14.72 29.36
C PRO A 73 -9.78 14.36 30.81
N PRO A 74 -9.03 14.88 31.81
CA PRO A 74 -9.38 14.67 33.21
C PRO A 74 -10.80 15.20 33.47
N SER A 75 -11.63 14.39 34.13
CA SER A 75 -12.98 14.81 34.55
C SER A 75 -12.84 16.04 35.45
N LYS A 76 -13.56 17.11 35.11
CA LYS A 76 -13.59 18.36 35.88
C LYS A 76 -14.09 18.15 37.30
#